data_AF-A0A442W3F0-F1
#
_entry.id   AF-A0A442W3F0-F1
#
_cell.length_a   1.000
_cell.length_b   1.000
_cell.length_c   1.000
_cell.angle_alpha   90.00
_cell.angle_beta   90.00
_cell.angle_gamma   90.00
#
_symmetry.space_group_name_H-M   'P 1'
#
loop_
_entity.id
_entity.type
_entity.pdbx_description
1 polymer ?
#
loop_
_entity_poly.entity_id
_entity_poly.type
_entity_poly.pdbx_seq_one_letter_code
_entity_poly.pdbx_strand_id
1 'polypeptide(L)'
;MPAKAYINRIATAVPEHEVHQFYLRFAASMLAADRRRIFERMVDVSGIEHRYSCFAPAGDPEGPSADLAGKFIRGAFPGTAERMAMFCHAAPVLAQKGVDGLELGGGASRITHLIVTTCTGFSAPGIDLELVARCGLPDTVERTMIGFMGCYAAINGLKLARHIVRSDPQARVLLVNIELCTMHLRETSELEKLLSFCLWGDGCAAALVTAEPHGIELESFYGIVADERRDLMSWSISDHGFEMVLSGQVPAAIHEALRSNHDAILGGRPTEAIDLWAVHPGGRSVLDAVERALELAPTALEPSREVLRRYGNMSSATVMFVMKEMLKAPPGMLGCGMSFGPGLAAETMLFRTAS
;
A
#
# COMPACT_ATOMS: atom_id res chain seq x y z
N MET A 1 9.31 -14.00 -29.57
CA MET A 1 8.76 -14.09 -28.20
C MET A 1 8.21 -12.72 -27.83
N PRO A 2 7.09 -12.61 -27.11
CA PRO A 2 6.61 -11.31 -26.63
C PRO A 2 7.69 -10.67 -25.76
N ALA A 3 7.81 -9.34 -25.79
CA ALA A 3 8.73 -8.63 -24.90
C ALA A 3 8.41 -8.97 -23.43
N LYS A 4 9.44 -8.99 -22.58
CA LYS A 4 9.28 -9.16 -21.14
C LYS A 4 9.23 -7.79 -20.49
N ALA A 5 8.55 -7.68 -19.35
CA ALA A 5 8.46 -6.43 -18.60
C ALA A 5 9.24 -6.56 -17.29
N TYR A 6 9.99 -5.52 -16.96
CA TYR A 6 10.87 -5.48 -15.80
C TYR A 6 10.57 -4.25 -14.96
N ILE A 7 10.46 -4.42 -13.64
CA ILE A 7 10.57 -3.29 -12.72
C ILE A 7 12.05 -2.95 -12.62
N ASN A 8 12.44 -1.84 -13.25
CA ASN A 8 13.84 -1.43 -13.33
C ASN A 8 14.30 -0.69 -12.09
N ARG A 9 13.42 0.13 -11.50
CA ARG A 9 13.69 0.95 -10.32
C ARG A 9 12.43 1.08 -9.48
N ILE A 10 12.61 1.15 -8.16
CA ILE A 10 11.56 1.51 -7.20
C ILE A 10 12.11 2.59 -6.26
N ALA A 11 11.36 3.68 -6.15
CA ALA A 11 11.56 4.72 -5.15
C ALA A 11 10.39 4.72 -4.17
N THR A 12 10.67 5.15 -2.95
CA THR A 12 9.73 5.11 -1.82
C THR A 12 9.88 6.40 -1.04
N ALA A 13 8.76 7.01 -0.69
CA ALA A 13 8.70 8.25 0.07
C ALA A 13 7.64 8.14 1.17
N VAL A 14 7.97 8.68 2.33
CA VAL A 14 7.03 8.92 3.43
C VAL A 14 7.04 10.42 3.75
N PRO A 15 5.94 10.97 4.28
CA PRO A 15 5.91 12.35 4.74
C PRO A 15 6.74 12.54 6.02
N GLU A 16 6.94 13.80 6.42
CA GLU A 16 7.94 14.17 7.42
C GLU A 16 7.49 13.98 8.88
N HIS A 17 6.19 13.87 9.14
CA HIS A 17 5.68 13.77 10.50
C HIS A 17 5.58 12.31 10.92
N GLU A 18 6.48 11.87 11.80
CA GLU A 18 6.31 10.63 12.55
C GLU A 18 5.18 10.83 13.58
N VAL A 19 4.17 9.95 13.55
CA VAL A 19 2.92 10.11 14.30
C VAL A 19 2.56 8.89 15.13
N HIS A 20 3.35 7.82 15.13
CA HIS A 20 2.94 6.54 15.70
C HIS A 20 2.59 6.68 17.19
N GLN A 21 3.52 7.14 18.01
CA GLN A 21 3.31 7.28 19.46
C GLN A 21 2.22 8.32 19.80
N PHE A 22 2.10 9.37 18.99
CA PHE A 22 1.04 10.36 19.16
C PHE A 22 -0.34 9.73 18.90
N TYR A 23 -0.52 9.05 17.77
CA TYR A 23 -1.80 8.41 17.41
C TYR A 23 -2.19 7.27 18.36
N LEU A 24 -1.23 6.52 18.92
CA LEU A 24 -1.56 5.53 19.94
C LEU A 24 -2.16 6.17 21.20
N ARG A 25 -1.54 7.25 21.70
CA ARG A 25 -2.06 7.99 22.86
C ARG A 25 -3.39 8.69 22.56
N PHE A 26 -3.50 9.29 21.37
CA PHE A 26 -4.74 9.91 20.92
C PHE A 26 -5.87 8.87 20.84
N ALA A 27 -5.63 7.69 20.25
CA ALA A 27 -6.61 6.61 20.22
C ALA A 27 -6.99 6.11 21.62
N ALA A 28 -6.00 5.85 22.48
CA ALA A 28 -6.22 5.42 23.86
C ALA A 28 -7.07 6.41 24.67
N SER A 29 -6.92 7.71 24.42
CA SER A 29 -7.69 8.77 25.10
C SER A 29 -9.20 8.72 24.80
N MET A 30 -9.60 8.17 23.65
CA MET A 30 -11.02 8.03 23.26
C MET A 30 -11.70 6.82 23.93
N LEU A 31 -10.94 5.98 24.62
CA LEU A 31 -11.42 4.76 25.27
C LEU A 31 -11.60 4.95 26.79
N ALA A 32 -12.63 4.29 27.31
CA ALA A 32 -12.80 4.04 28.74
C ALA A 32 -11.65 3.19 29.29
N ALA A 33 -11.39 3.28 30.60
CA ALA A 33 -10.19 2.72 31.23
C ALA A 33 -10.02 1.20 31.07
N ASP A 34 -11.10 0.43 31.07
CA ASP A 34 -11.11 -1.02 30.85
C ASP A 34 -10.69 -1.37 29.42
N ARG A 35 -11.27 -0.68 28.43
CA ARG A 35 -10.95 -0.87 27.00
C ARG A 35 -9.56 -0.36 26.64
N ARG A 36 -9.11 0.72 27.28
CA ARG A 36 -7.76 1.29 27.08
C ARG A 36 -6.66 0.26 27.36
N ARG A 37 -6.77 -0.48 28.46
CA ARG A 37 -5.80 -1.55 28.80
C ARG A 37 -5.79 -2.70 27.81
N ILE A 38 -6.92 -2.99 27.17
CA ILE A 38 -6.99 -4.00 26.10
C ILE A 38 -6.32 -3.47 24.85
N PHE A 39 -6.64 -2.23 24.47
CA PHE A 39 -6.05 -1.53 23.33
C PHE A 39 -4.51 -1.49 23.41
N GLU A 40 -3.96 -1.03 24.53
CA GLU A 40 -2.50 -0.92 24.75
C GLU A 40 -1.81 -2.27 24.55
N ARG A 41 -2.33 -3.35 25.16
CA ARG A 41 -1.78 -4.71 24.99
C ARG A 41 -1.83 -5.21 23.54
N MET A 42 -2.87 -4.87 22.80
CA MET A 42 -3.01 -5.27 21.39
C MET A 42 -2.07 -4.48 20.48
N VAL A 43 -1.85 -3.20 20.78
CA VAL A 43 -0.91 -2.35 20.07
C VAL A 43 0.53 -2.80 20.30
N ASP A 44 0.89 -3.20 21.52
CA ASP A 44 2.23 -3.69 21.86
C ASP A 44 2.65 -4.90 21.00
N VAL A 45 1.68 -5.71 20.57
CA VAL A 45 1.92 -6.88 19.72
C VAL A 45 1.70 -6.62 18.23
N SER A 46 1.37 -5.38 17.83
CA SER A 46 1.07 -5.01 16.43
C SER A 46 2.27 -5.13 15.49
N GLY A 47 3.49 -5.04 16.03
CA GLY A 47 4.73 -5.09 15.26
C GLY A 47 5.01 -3.83 14.43
N ILE A 48 4.44 -2.68 14.82
CA ILE A 48 4.65 -1.37 14.20
C ILE A 48 5.36 -0.47 15.22
N GLU A 49 6.41 0.23 14.79
CA GLU A 49 7.15 1.20 15.62
C GLU A 49 7.00 2.63 15.11
N HIS A 50 6.88 2.79 13.79
CA HIS A 50 6.81 4.10 13.15
C HIS A 50 5.70 4.15 12.10
N ARG A 51 5.04 5.30 12.04
CA ARG A 51 4.03 5.63 11.03
C ARG A 51 4.17 7.11 10.70
N TYR A 52 3.90 7.46 9.46
CA TYR A 52 4.09 8.82 8.98
C TYR A 52 2.78 9.42 8.50
N SER A 53 2.61 10.73 8.63
CA SER A 53 1.45 11.48 8.14
C SER A 53 1.87 12.74 7.40
N CYS A 54 1.10 13.12 6.38
CA CYS A 54 1.20 14.44 5.74
C CYS A 54 0.65 15.57 6.62
N PHE A 55 -0.01 15.24 7.72
CA PHE A 55 -0.64 16.20 8.62
C PHE A 55 0.11 16.23 9.94
N ALA A 56 0.61 17.40 10.32
CA ALA A 56 1.36 17.56 11.55
C ALA A 56 0.48 17.22 12.77
N PRO A 57 0.93 16.34 13.69
CA PRO A 57 0.17 16.04 14.89
C PRO A 57 0.11 17.27 15.82
N ALA A 58 -0.93 17.35 16.63
CA ALA A 58 -0.99 18.35 17.69
C ALA A 58 0.09 18.08 18.77
N GLY A 59 0.34 19.07 19.64
CA GLY A 59 1.32 18.92 20.73
C GLY A 59 0.84 18.02 21.88
N ASP A 60 -0.48 17.92 22.07
CA ASP A 60 -1.10 17.16 23.16
C ASP A 60 -2.08 16.11 22.59
N PRO A 61 -1.80 14.80 22.71
CA PRO A 61 -2.68 13.74 22.23
C PRO A 61 -3.99 13.62 23.02
N GLU A 62 -4.07 14.19 24.23
CA GLU A 62 -5.32 14.26 25.01
C GLU A 62 -6.03 15.61 24.83
N GLY A 63 -5.41 16.53 24.10
CA GLY A 63 -5.94 17.85 23.80
C GLY A 63 -7.15 17.84 22.86
N PRO A 64 -7.63 19.04 22.47
CA PRO A 64 -8.88 19.19 21.73
C PRO A 64 -8.80 18.72 20.27
N SER A 65 -7.62 18.49 19.71
CA SER A 65 -7.45 18.13 18.29
C SER A 65 -6.33 17.13 18.07
N ALA A 66 -6.46 16.28 17.04
CA ALA A 66 -5.42 15.32 16.65
C ALA A 66 -4.30 15.97 15.82
N ASP A 67 -4.56 17.07 15.13
CA ASP A 67 -3.61 17.72 14.23
C ASP A 67 -3.38 19.18 14.61
N LEU A 68 -2.21 19.70 14.24
CA LEU A 68 -1.82 21.08 14.54
C LEU A 68 -2.67 22.12 13.78
N ALA A 69 -3.22 21.75 12.62
CA ALA A 69 -4.05 22.63 11.81
C ALA A 69 -5.51 22.73 12.30
N GLY A 70 -5.88 21.99 13.34
CA GLY A 70 -7.22 22.03 13.93
C GLY A 70 -8.30 21.52 13.00
N LYS A 71 -8.00 20.52 12.16
CA LYS A 71 -8.97 19.89 11.26
C LYS A 71 -9.71 18.74 11.93
N PHE A 72 -9.00 17.95 12.73
CA PHE A 72 -9.51 16.82 13.50
C PHE A 72 -9.78 17.25 14.95
N ILE A 73 -10.73 18.17 15.14
CA ILE A 73 -11.16 18.63 16.47
C ILE A 73 -12.14 17.61 17.06
N ARG A 74 -11.97 17.22 18.33
CA ARG A 74 -12.89 16.31 19.02
C ARG A 74 -14.33 16.84 19.00
N GLY A 75 -15.27 15.98 18.65
CA GLY A 75 -16.68 16.29 18.40
C GLY A 75 -16.96 16.94 17.04
N ALA A 76 -15.94 17.26 16.24
CA ALA A 76 -16.05 18.00 14.98
C ALA A 76 -15.00 17.56 13.95
N PHE A 77 -14.77 16.24 13.83
CA PHE A 77 -13.87 15.68 12.80
C PHE A 77 -14.33 16.06 11.38
N PRO A 78 -13.39 16.20 10.42
CA PRO A 78 -13.69 16.75 9.11
C PRO A 78 -14.60 15.81 8.32
N GLY A 79 -15.53 16.38 7.58
CA GLY A 79 -16.37 15.65 6.62
C GLY A 79 -15.62 15.27 5.35
N THR A 80 -16.31 14.60 4.43
CA THR A 80 -15.70 14.10 3.18
C THR A 80 -15.12 15.21 2.32
N ALA A 81 -15.82 16.33 2.17
CA ALA A 81 -15.36 17.44 1.33
C ALA A 81 -14.03 18.03 1.81
N GLU A 82 -13.88 18.22 3.13
CA GLU A 82 -12.65 18.76 3.71
C GLU A 82 -11.50 17.77 3.60
N ARG A 83 -11.74 16.47 3.80
CA ARG A 83 -10.75 15.42 3.55
C ARG A 83 -10.30 15.42 2.09
N MET A 84 -11.22 15.54 1.12
CA MET A 84 -10.81 15.63 -0.30
C MET A 84 -9.99 16.88 -0.60
N ALA A 85 -10.28 18.02 0.04
CA ALA A 85 -9.42 19.20 -0.07
C ALA A 85 -8.01 18.96 0.49
N MET A 86 -7.90 18.26 1.63
CA MET A 86 -6.62 17.85 2.21
C MET A 86 -5.85 16.91 1.27
N PHE A 87 -6.54 15.94 0.66
CA PHE A 87 -5.97 15.03 -0.33
C PHE A 87 -5.41 15.77 -1.54
N CYS A 88 -6.20 16.66 -2.15
CA CYS A 88 -5.79 17.46 -3.31
C CYS A 88 -4.54 18.29 -3.04
N HIS A 89 -4.34 18.74 -1.80
CA HIS A 89 -3.16 19.51 -1.43
C HIS A 89 -1.93 18.62 -1.18
N ALA A 90 -2.07 17.58 -0.36
CA ALA A 90 -0.94 16.82 0.14
C ALA A 90 -0.48 15.69 -0.80
N ALA A 91 -1.41 15.00 -1.48
CA ALA A 91 -1.09 13.82 -2.27
C ALA A 91 -0.14 14.13 -3.44
N PRO A 92 -0.33 15.21 -4.24
CA PRO A 92 0.61 15.56 -5.30
C PRO A 92 2.04 15.82 -4.81
N VAL A 93 2.19 16.44 -3.63
CA VAL A 93 3.50 16.75 -3.05
C VAL A 93 4.22 15.46 -2.64
N LEU A 94 3.53 14.54 -1.96
CA LEU A 94 4.13 13.26 -1.58
C LEU A 94 4.40 12.37 -2.79
N ALA A 95 3.51 12.37 -3.78
CA ALA A 95 3.69 11.62 -5.03
C ALA A 95 4.90 12.12 -5.82
N GLN A 96 5.09 13.44 -5.92
CA GLN A 96 6.28 14.04 -6.51
C GLN A 96 7.56 13.56 -5.81
N LYS A 97 7.62 13.58 -4.47
CA LYS A 97 8.77 13.04 -3.71
C LYS A 97 9.06 11.58 -4.08
N GLY A 98 8.04 10.76 -4.28
CA GLY A 98 8.17 9.39 -4.74
C GLY A 98 8.79 9.30 -6.14
N VAL A 99 8.33 10.10 -7.10
CA VAL A 99 8.86 10.14 -8.47
C VAL A 99 10.28 10.69 -8.52
N ASP A 100 10.58 11.76 -7.78
CA ASP A 100 11.91 12.37 -7.72
C ASP A 100 12.96 11.35 -7.23
N GLY A 101 12.58 10.49 -6.28
CA GLY A 101 13.45 9.42 -5.78
C GLY A 101 13.82 8.34 -6.80
N LEU A 102 13.17 8.28 -7.97
CA LEU A 102 13.60 7.41 -9.09
C LEU A 102 14.82 7.96 -9.82
N GLU A 103 15.15 9.24 -9.59
CA GLU A 103 16.27 9.95 -10.21
C GLU A 103 16.24 9.82 -11.73
N LEU A 104 15.07 10.08 -12.33
CA LEU A 104 14.86 9.90 -13.77
C LEU A 104 15.70 10.86 -14.61
N GLY A 105 16.05 12.04 -14.08
CA GLY A 105 16.76 13.09 -14.81
C GLY A 105 16.07 13.42 -16.14
N GLY A 106 16.84 13.49 -17.23
CA GLY A 106 16.29 13.69 -18.58
C GLY A 106 15.35 12.55 -19.06
N GLY A 107 15.36 11.39 -18.38
CA GLY A 107 14.48 10.26 -18.67
C GLY A 107 13.00 10.52 -18.37
N ALA A 108 12.66 11.53 -17.56
CA ALA A 108 11.26 11.92 -17.30
C ALA A 108 10.52 12.27 -18.60
N SER A 109 11.19 12.97 -19.51
CA SER A 109 10.66 13.34 -20.85
C SER A 109 10.40 12.14 -21.78
N ARG A 110 10.84 10.94 -21.39
CA ARG A 110 10.66 9.71 -22.17
C ARG A 110 9.58 8.79 -21.61
N ILE A 111 8.95 9.15 -20.49
CA ILE A 111 7.83 8.39 -19.93
C ILE A 111 6.67 8.43 -20.92
N THR A 112 6.19 7.26 -21.33
CA THR A 112 5.09 7.14 -22.30
C THR A 112 3.76 6.89 -21.62
N HIS A 113 3.77 6.24 -20.44
CA HIS A 113 2.56 5.94 -19.68
C HIS A 113 2.75 6.29 -18.20
N LEU A 114 1.71 6.84 -17.59
CA LEU A 114 1.59 7.08 -16.16
C LEU A 114 0.40 6.26 -15.63
N ILE A 115 0.67 5.33 -14.71
CA ILE A 115 -0.35 4.62 -13.97
C ILE A 115 -0.30 5.13 -12.54
N VAL A 116 -1.42 5.62 -12.02
CA VAL A 116 -1.53 6.00 -10.60
C VAL A 116 -2.53 5.10 -9.90
N THR A 117 -2.18 4.63 -8.71
CA THR A 117 -3.09 3.90 -7.84
C THR A 117 -3.30 4.66 -6.53
N THR A 118 -4.55 4.77 -6.10
CA THR A 118 -4.91 5.30 -4.80
C THR A 118 -6.31 4.86 -4.40
N CYS A 119 -6.56 4.64 -3.11
CA CYS A 119 -7.91 4.44 -2.58
C CYS A 119 -8.29 5.48 -1.52
N THR A 120 -7.43 6.48 -1.31
CA THR A 120 -7.55 7.42 -0.19
C THR A 120 -8.15 8.77 -0.58
N GLY A 121 -8.36 9.04 -1.86
CA GLY A 121 -9.07 10.23 -2.30
C GLY A 121 -9.37 10.26 -3.79
N PHE A 122 -10.21 11.22 -4.18
CA PHE A 122 -10.58 11.47 -5.57
C PHE A 122 -10.48 12.96 -5.87
N SER A 123 -9.99 13.27 -7.07
CA SER A 123 -9.91 14.64 -7.59
C SER A 123 -10.09 14.64 -9.10
N ALA A 124 -10.68 15.71 -9.63
CA ALA A 124 -10.83 15.97 -11.06
C ALA A 124 -10.70 17.48 -11.28
N PRO A 125 -9.61 18.00 -11.90
CA PRO A 125 -8.42 17.29 -12.38
C PRO A 125 -7.73 16.41 -11.32
N GLY A 126 -7.25 15.24 -11.75
CA GLY A 126 -6.67 14.24 -10.86
C GLY A 126 -5.19 14.46 -10.58
N ILE A 127 -4.66 13.69 -9.62
CA ILE A 127 -3.23 13.71 -9.27
C ILE A 127 -2.32 13.33 -10.45
N ASP A 128 -2.83 12.58 -11.41
CA ASP A 128 -2.14 12.25 -12.65
C ASP A 128 -1.72 13.50 -13.41
N LEU A 129 -2.58 14.52 -13.51
CA LEU A 129 -2.24 15.80 -14.16
C LEU A 129 -1.29 16.64 -13.33
N GLU A 130 -1.44 16.63 -12.00
CA GLU A 130 -0.47 17.27 -11.10
C GLU A 130 0.93 16.68 -11.29
N LEU A 131 1.05 15.35 -11.43
CA LEU A 131 2.32 14.68 -11.67
C LEU A 131 2.92 15.01 -13.04
N VAL A 132 2.10 15.19 -14.09
CA VAL A 132 2.60 15.66 -15.38
C VAL A 132 3.31 17.01 -15.23
N ALA A 133 2.64 17.97 -14.60
CA ALA A 133 3.18 19.30 -14.39
C ALA A 133 4.38 19.31 -13.43
N ARG A 134 4.28 18.62 -12.29
CA ARG A 134 5.30 18.65 -11.22
C ARG A 134 6.56 17.88 -11.58
N CYS A 135 6.43 16.77 -12.28
CA CYS A 135 7.54 15.87 -12.58
C CYS A 135 8.09 16.05 -14.00
N GLY A 136 7.60 17.03 -14.76
CA GLY A 136 8.05 17.31 -16.13
C GLY A 136 7.81 16.14 -17.09
N LEU A 137 6.67 15.46 -16.94
CA LEU A 137 6.30 14.39 -17.86
C LEU A 137 5.78 14.98 -19.18
N PRO A 138 5.81 14.25 -20.29
CA PRO A 138 5.26 14.73 -21.56
C PRO A 138 3.75 15.01 -21.47
N ASP A 139 3.29 16.08 -22.11
CA ASP A 139 1.85 16.40 -22.23
C ASP A 139 1.06 15.31 -22.99
N THR A 140 1.76 14.47 -23.75
CA THR A 140 1.21 13.33 -24.51
C THR A 140 1.20 12.02 -23.72
N VAL A 141 1.62 12.01 -22.44
CA VAL A 141 1.68 10.78 -21.65
C VAL A 141 0.29 10.15 -21.51
N GLU A 142 0.22 8.84 -21.74
CA GLU A 142 -1.02 8.08 -21.53
C GLU A 142 -1.25 7.88 -20.03
N ARG A 143 -2.42 8.27 -19.53
CA ARG A 143 -2.71 8.29 -18.08
C ARG A 143 -3.78 7.26 -17.75
N THR A 144 -3.50 6.40 -16.76
CA THR A 144 -4.48 5.47 -16.20
C THR A 144 -4.57 5.64 -14.68
N MET A 145 -5.78 5.83 -14.18
CA MET A 145 -6.08 5.84 -12.75
C MET A 145 -6.69 4.50 -12.33
N ILE A 146 -6.05 3.81 -11.39
CA ILE A 146 -6.60 2.61 -10.73
C ILE A 146 -7.03 3.02 -9.32
N GLY A 147 -8.30 3.40 -9.22
CA GLY A 147 -8.90 3.87 -7.98
C GLY A 147 -9.55 2.77 -7.16
N PHE A 148 -9.60 2.97 -5.84
CA PHE A 148 -10.57 2.31 -4.93
C PHE A 148 -10.48 0.78 -4.81
N MET A 149 -9.38 0.18 -5.24
CA MET A 149 -9.06 -1.25 -5.07
C MET A 149 -8.37 -1.58 -3.73
N GLY A 150 -7.91 -0.55 -3.00
CA GLY A 150 -7.22 -0.73 -1.72
C GLY A 150 -5.82 -1.33 -1.88
N CYS A 151 -5.42 -2.10 -0.87
CA CYS A 151 -4.06 -2.59 -0.69
C CYS A 151 -3.49 -3.45 -1.85
N TYR A 152 -4.33 -4.09 -2.67
CA TYR A 152 -3.86 -4.88 -3.83
C TYR A 152 -3.74 -4.09 -5.14
N ALA A 153 -4.05 -2.79 -5.13
CA ALA A 153 -4.04 -1.97 -6.34
C ALA A 153 -2.65 -1.92 -7.02
N ALA A 154 -1.57 -2.00 -6.24
CA ALA A 154 -0.21 -2.00 -6.79
C ALA A 154 0.07 -3.18 -7.72
N ILE A 155 -0.37 -4.39 -7.36
CA ILE A 155 -0.19 -5.58 -8.22
C ILE A 155 -1.03 -5.45 -9.50
N ASN A 156 -2.22 -4.84 -9.44
CA ASN A 156 -2.99 -4.52 -10.64
C ASN A 156 -2.31 -3.45 -11.51
N GLY A 157 -1.67 -2.45 -10.91
CA GLY A 157 -0.81 -1.50 -11.62
C GLY A 157 0.34 -2.18 -12.34
N LEU A 158 1.02 -3.13 -11.69
CA LEU A 158 2.10 -3.93 -12.30
C LEU A 158 1.58 -4.84 -13.42
N LYS A 159 0.40 -5.45 -13.25
CA LYS A 159 -0.26 -6.26 -14.27
C LYS A 159 -0.51 -5.43 -15.53
N LEU A 160 -1.08 -4.23 -15.36
CA LEU A 160 -1.32 -3.30 -16.47
C LEU A 160 -0.01 -2.83 -17.12
N ALA A 161 0.99 -2.43 -16.32
CA ALA A 161 2.30 -2.03 -16.82
C ALA A 161 2.95 -3.15 -17.67
N ARG A 162 2.84 -4.41 -17.22
CA ARG A 162 3.29 -5.57 -18.00
C ARG A 162 2.54 -5.71 -19.32
N HIS A 163 1.23 -5.54 -19.33
CA HIS A 163 0.46 -5.62 -20.58
C HIS A 163 0.87 -4.52 -21.58
N ILE A 164 1.09 -3.30 -21.08
CA ILE A 164 1.57 -2.17 -21.90
C ILE A 164 2.94 -2.51 -22.52
N VAL A 165 3.94 -2.87 -21.71
CA VAL A 165 5.31 -3.18 -22.20
C VAL A 165 5.34 -4.39 -23.14
N ARG A 166 4.48 -5.39 -22.91
CA ARG A 166 4.35 -6.55 -23.82
C ARG A 166 3.75 -6.16 -25.18
N SER A 167 2.88 -5.15 -25.21
CA SER A 167 2.23 -4.65 -26.42
C SER A 167 3.15 -3.69 -27.18
N ASP A 168 3.81 -2.79 -26.46
CA ASP A 168 4.82 -1.87 -26.99
C ASP A 168 6.12 -1.99 -26.18
N PRO A 169 7.14 -2.69 -26.72
CA PRO A 169 8.44 -2.84 -26.06
C PRO A 169 9.21 -1.53 -25.85
N GLN A 170 8.82 -0.44 -26.51
CA GLN A 170 9.42 0.89 -26.30
C GLN A 170 8.77 1.65 -25.14
N ALA A 171 7.66 1.14 -24.59
CA ALA A 171 6.94 1.80 -23.52
C ALA A 171 7.80 1.93 -22.25
N ARG A 172 7.69 3.10 -21.63
CA ARG A 172 8.29 3.42 -20.34
C ARG A 172 7.16 3.82 -19.40
N VAL A 173 6.78 2.89 -18.53
CA VAL A 173 5.62 3.04 -17.66
C VAL A 173 6.10 3.52 -16.30
N LEU A 174 5.63 4.69 -15.89
CA LEU A 174 5.75 5.20 -14.53
C LEU A 174 4.53 4.74 -13.74
N LEU A 175 4.72 3.86 -12.76
CA LEU A 175 3.69 3.44 -11.81
C LEU A 175 3.86 4.22 -10.51
N VAL A 176 2.82 4.89 -10.02
CA VAL A 176 2.81 5.65 -8.76
C VAL A 176 1.70 5.14 -7.86
N ASN A 177 2.06 4.63 -6.69
CA ASN A 177 1.13 4.21 -5.64
C ASN A 177 1.18 5.26 -4.53
N ILE A 178 0.08 5.98 -4.29
CA ILE A 178 0.04 7.13 -3.38
C ILE A 178 -1.15 7.01 -2.44
N GLU A 179 -0.88 7.03 -1.13
CA GLU A 179 -1.90 6.79 -0.12
C GLU A 179 -1.74 7.73 1.08
N LEU A 180 -2.82 8.46 1.39
CA LEU A 180 -2.95 9.31 2.57
C LEU A 180 -3.96 8.70 3.54
N CYS A 181 -3.60 7.58 4.16
CA CYS A 181 -4.52 6.82 4.99
C CYS A 181 -4.87 7.54 6.31
N THR A 182 -3.94 8.31 6.88
CA THR A 182 -4.10 8.98 8.17
C THR A 182 -5.19 10.06 8.15
N MET A 183 -5.46 10.63 6.97
CA MET A 183 -6.60 11.52 6.72
C MET A 183 -7.94 10.88 7.05
N HIS A 184 -8.05 9.56 7.09
CA HIS A 184 -9.30 8.83 7.35
C HIS A 184 -9.49 8.44 8.81
N LEU A 185 -8.69 8.97 9.73
CA LEU A 185 -8.90 8.82 11.16
C LEU A 185 -10.33 9.26 11.53
N ARG A 186 -10.98 8.47 12.39
CA ARG A 186 -12.30 8.78 12.93
C ARG A 186 -12.27 8.83 14.44
N GLU A 187 -13.10 9.72 14.98
CA GLU A 187 -13.42 9.73 16.38
C GLU A 187 -14.45 8.63 16.68
N THR A 188 -14.10 7.71 17.57
CA THR A 188 -14.94 6.59 17.98
C THR A 188 -14.43 6.01 19.29
N SER A 189 -15.32 5.40 20.07
CA SER A 189 -15.02 4.63 21.29
C SER A 189 -15.06 3.11 21.06
N GLU A 190 -15.22 2.69 19.80
CA GLU A 190 -15.19 1.30 19.37
C GLU A 190 -13.74 0.81 19.24
N LEU A 191 -13.37 -0.15 20.09
CA LEU A 191 -12.01 -0.68 20.18
C LEU A 191 -11.48 -1.18 18.83
N GLU A 192 -12.28 -1.96 18.10
CA GLU A 192 -11.89 -2.58 16.83
C GLU A 192 -11.58 -1.53 15.75
N LYS A 193 -12.39 -0.47 15.66
CA LYS A 193 -12.14 0.64 14.72
C LYS A 193 -10.85 1.37 15.08
N LEU A 194 -10.60 1.65 16.35
CA LEU A 194 -9.37 2.31 16.79
C LEU A 194 -8.12 1.46 16.54
N LEU A 195 -8.18 0.15 16.77
CA LEU A 195 -7.09 -0.77 16.45
C LEU A 195 -6.80 -0.75 14.95
N SER A 196 -7.83 -0.73 14.12
CA SER A 196 -7.66 -0.61 12.67
C SER A 196 -6.95 0.70 12.28
N PHE A 197 -7.30 1.83 12.91
CA PHE A 197 -6.63 3.11 12.68
C PHE A 197 -5.17 3.16 13.17
N CYS A 198 -4.76 2.22 14.02
CA CYS A 198 -3.37 2.11 14.47
C CYS A 198 -2.46 1.39 13.47
N LEU A 199 -3.03 0.78 12.42
CA LEU A 199 -2.26 0.17 11.35
C LEU A 199 -1.76 1.21 10.34
N TRP A 200 -2.58 2.22 10.05
CA TRP A 200 -2.41 3.02 8.84
C TRP A 200 -1.39 4.15 8.97
N GLY A 201 -0.58 4.30 7.93
CA GLY A 201 0.30 5.44 7.69
C GLY A 201 0.11 5.98 6.26
N ASP A 202 0.70 7.14 5.99
CA ASP A 202 0.76 7.74 4.66
C ASP A 202 2.06 7.35 3.96
N GLY A 203 2.01 7.15 2.65
CA GLY A 203 3.19 6.79 1.89
C GLY A 203 2.99 6.85 0.38
N CYS A 204 4.11 6.90 -0.33
CA CYS A 204 4.16 6.80 -1.77
C CYS A 204 5.27 5.85 -2.21
N ALA A 205 5.00 5.08 -3.25
CA ALA A 205 6.01 4.38 -4.02
C ALA A 205 5.88 4.76 -5.50
N ALA A 206 7.01 4.91 -6.18
CA ALA A 206 7.06 5.08 -7.62
C ALA A 206 7.95 3.99 -8.22
N ALA A 207 7.59 3.48 -9.39
CA ALA A 207 8.35 2.45 -10.09
C ALA A 207 8.44 2.74 -11.58
N LEU A 208 9.60 2.46 -12.16
CA LEU A 208 9.81 2.48 -13.61
C LEU A 208 9.73 1.04 -14.13
N VAL A 209 8.82 0.80 -15.08
CA VAL A 209 8.64 -0.50 -15.74
C VAL A 209 8.90 -0.36 -17.24
N THR A 210 9.81 -1.16 -17.77
CA THR A 210 10.20 -1.15 -19.19
C THR A 210 10.50 -2.57 -19.71
N ALA A 211 10.90 -2.70 -20.97
CA ALA A 211 11.43 -3.95 -21.54
C ALA A 211 12.94 -4.16 -21.30
N GLU A 212 13.63 -3.22 -20.62
CA GLU A 212 15.06 -3.33 -20.35
C GLU A 212 15.32 -4.45 -19.32
N PRO A 213 16.21 -5.42 -19.62
CA PRO A 213 16.27 -6.69 -18.89
C PRO A 213 17.10 -6.63 -17.60
N HIS A 214 16.77 -5.70 -16.71
CA HIS A 214 17.38 -5.53 -15.38
C HIS A 214 16.33 -5.28 -14.29
N GLY A 215 16.65 -5.62 -13.04
CA GLY A 215 15.75 -5.44 -11.90
C GLY A 215 14.86 -6.65 -11.65
N ILE A 216 13.53 -6.53 -11.80
CA ILE A 216 12.59 -7.63 -11.54
C ILE A 216 11.71 -7.93 -12.76
N GLU A 217 11.92 -9.08 -13.40
CA GLU A 217 11.05 -9.62 -14.45
C GLU A 217 9.67 -9.98 -13.88
N LEU A 218 8.61 -9.46 -14.49
CA LEU A 218 7.22 -9.82 -14.17
C LEU A 218 6.78 -11.07 -14.96
N GLU A 219 6.84 -12.26 -14.36
CA GLU A 219 6.56 -13.54 -15.04
C GLU A 219 5.04 -13.71 -15.27
N SER A 220 4.25 -13.81 -14.19
CA SER A 220 2.82 -14.13 -14.24
C SER A 220 2.05 -13.47 -13.09
N PHE A 221 0.73 -13.43 -13.23
CA PHE A 221 -0.20 -12.88 -12.23
C PHE A 221 -1.37 -13.84 -12.04
N TYR A 222 -1.89 -13.92 -10.81
CA TYR A 222 -3.09 -14.68 -10.49
C TYR A 222 -3.94 -13.90 -9.48
N GLY A 223 -5.25 -13.87 -9.70
CA GLY A 223 -6.21 -13.14 -8.86
C GLY A 223 -7.21 -14.09 -8.24
N ILE A 224 -7.54 -13.86 -6.98
CA ILE A 224 -8.50 -14.64 -6.21
C ILE A 224 -9.52 -13.68 -5.62
N VAL A 225 -10.79 -14.02 -5.73
CA VAL A 225 -11.86 -13.40 -4.97
C VAL A 225 -12.41 -14.48 -4.04
N ALA A 226 -12.36 -14.24 -2.73
CA ALA A 226 -12.94 -15.17 -1.77
C ALA A 226 -14.47 -14.99 -1.79
N ASP A 227 -15.17 -15.97 -2.34
CA ASP A 227 -16.63 -15.97 -2.40
C ASP A 227 -17.23 -15.82 -0.98
N GLU A 228 -18.36 -15.11 -0.91
CA GLU A 228 -19.15 -14.91 0.32
C GLU A 228 -18.43 -14.21 1.50
N ARG A 229 -17.30 -13.53 1.28
CA ARG A 229 -16.54 -12.81 2.34
C ARG A 229 -16.32 -11.31 2.05
N ARG A 230 -17.26 -10.68 1.34
CA ARG A 230 -17.20 -9.25 0.94
C ARG A 230 -17.32 -8.27 2.10
N ASP A 231 -17.98 -8.68 3.16
CA ASP A 231 -18.23 -7.92 4.39
C ASP A 231 -17.03 -7.90 5.33
N LEU A 232 -16.07 -8.82 5.19
CA LEU A 232 -14.88 -8.86 6.05
C LEU A 232 -13.96 -7.65 5.88
N MET A 233 -13.92 -7.09 4.67
CA MET A 233 -13.14 -5.89 4.38
C MET A 233 -13.87 -5.05 3.32
N SER A 234 -14.30 -3.86 3.72
CA SER A 234 -15.00 -2.92 2.84
C SER A 234 -14.51 -1.49 3.04
N TRP A 235 -14.71 -0.68 2.01
CA TRP A 235 -14.33 0.73 1.99
C TRP A 235 -15.44 1.51 1.30
N SER A 236 -16.20 2.29 2.08
CA SER A 236 -17.40 2.99 1.61
C SER A 236 -17.25 4.49 1.80
N ILE A 237 -17.73 5.29 0.86
CA ILE A 237 -17.71 6.75 0.99
C ILE A 237 -19.01 7.18 1.68
N SER A 238 -18.88 7.96 2.75
CA SER A 238 -19.99 8.54 3.52
C SER A 238 -19.88 10.07 3.55
N ASP A 239 -20.72 10.75 4.35
CA ASP A 239 -20.58 12.19 4.61
C ASP A 239 -19.39 12.51 5.54
N HIS A 240 -18.89 11.52 6.28
CA HIS A 240 -17.85 11.66 7.30
C HIS A 240 -16.50 11.05 6.88
N GLY A 241 -16.22 11.07 5.58
CA GLY A 241 -15.06 10.46 4.96
C GLY A 241 -15.32 9.02 4.54
N PHE A 242 -14.25 8.24 4.56
CA PHE A 242 -14.23 6.89 4.04
C PHE A 242 -14.34 5.91 5.23
N GLU A 243 -15.36 5.07 5.18
CA GLU A 243 -15.70 4.13 6.24
C GLU A 243 -15.11 2.77 5.92
N MET A 244 -14.18 2.33 6.76
CA MET A 244 -13.60 0.99 6.68
C MET A 244 -14.36 0.03 7.58
N VAL A 245 -14.62 -1.16 7.03
CA VAL A 245 -14.82 -2.37 7.81
C VAL A 245 -13.57 -3.21 7.68
N LEU A 246 -13.01 -3.65 8.81
CA LEU A 246 -11.89 -4.58 8.86
C LEU A 246 -12.16 -5.61 9.95
N SER A 247 -12.69 -6.77 9.56
CA SER A 247 -13.00 -7.86 10.48
C SER A 247 -11.73 -8.54 10.98
N GLY A 248 -11.73 -8.93 12.26
CA GLY A 248 -10.70 -9.80 12.84
C GLY A 248 -10.60 -11.19 12.20
N GLN A 249 -11.55 -11.57 11.35
CA GLN A 249 -11.56 -12.83 10.60
C GLN A 249 -10.75 -12.79 9.30
N VAL A 250 -10.30 -11.61 8.85
CA VAL A 250 -9.52 -11.46 7.60
C VAL A 250 -8.30 -12.41 7.54
N PRO A 251 -7.47 -12.56 8.60
CA PRO A 251 -6.34 -13.49 8.56
C PRO A 251 -6.74 -14.95 8.30
N ALA A 252 -7.85 -15.41 8.87
CA ALA A 252 -8.33 -16.78 8.66
C ALA A 252 -8.83 -16.98 7.21
N ALA A 253 -9.55 -16.00 6.68
CA ALA A 253 -10.02 -16.03 5.30
C ALA A 253 -8.86 -15.97 4.28
N ILE A 254 -7.80 -15.20 4.56
CA ILE A 254 -6.57 -15.21 3.75
C ILE A 254 -5.91 -16.58 3.79
N HIS A 255 -5.77 -17.17 4.99
CA HIS A 255 -5.15 -18.48 5.14
C HIS A 255 -5.88 -19.56 4.31
N GLU A 256 -7.20 -19.59 4.40
CA GLU A 256 -8.05 -20.50 3.63
C GLU A 256 -7.89 -20.27 2.11
N ALA A 257 -8.02 -19.02 1.65
CA ALA A 257 -7.92 -18.68 0.24
C ALA A 257 -6.57 -19.08 -0.37
N LEU A 258 -5.47 -18.90 0.37
CA LEU A 258 -4.14 -19.29 -0.06
C LEU A 258 -3.97 -20.80 -0.14
N ARG A 259 -4.42 -21.56 0.88
CA ARG A 259 -4.33 -23.03 0.86
C ARG A 259 -5.14 -23.63 -0.29
N SER A 260 -6.33 -23.11 -0.55
CA SER A 260 -7.19 -23.61 -1.63
C SER A 260 -6.68 -23.28 -3.04
N ASN A 261 -5.78 -22.30 -3.17
CA ASN A 261 -5.28 -21.82 -4.47
C ASN A 261 -3.76 -21.96 -4.62
N HIS A 262 -3.09 -22.71 -3.74
CA HIS A 262 -1.64 -22.82 -3.66
C HIS A 262 -0.98 -23.07 -5.03
N ASP A 263 -1.44 -24.12 -5.74
CA ASP A 263 -0.85 -24.52 -7.02
C ASP A 263 -1.05 -23.47 -8.11
N ALA A 264 -2.20 -22.80 -8.12
CA ALA A 264 -2.47 -21.75 -9.10
C ALA A 264 -1.62 -20.50 -8.84
N ILE A 265 -1.44 -20.13 -7.57
CA ILE A 265 -0.61 -18.99 -7.16
C ILE A 265 0.86 -19.22 -7.53
N LEU A 266 1.38 -20.43 -7.29
CA LEU A 266 2.80 -20.75 -7.53
C LEU A 266 3.06 -21.32 -8.92
N GLY A 267 2.05 -21.38 -9.79
CA GLY A 267 2.19 -21.92 -11.14
C GLY A 267 2.62 -23.39 -11.16
N GLY A 268 2.11 -24.18 -10.21
CA GLY A 268 2.44 -25.59 -10.01
C GLY A 268 3.81 -25.86 -9.38
N ARG A 269 4.52 -24.82 -8.93
CA ARG A 269 5.81 -24.94 -8.24
C ARG A 269 5.57 -25.20 -6.74
N PRO A 270 6.45 -25.98 -6.08
CA PRO A 270 6.39 -26.13 -4.63
C PRO A 270 6.88 -24.84 -3.93
N THR A 271 6.45 -24.61 -2.69
CA THR A 271 6.84 -23.43 -1.90
C THR A 271 8.36 -23.27 -1.81
N GLU A 272 9.10 -24.37 -1.66
CA GLU A 272 10.56 -24.39 -1.51
C GLU A 272 11.31 -23.92 -2.76
N ALA A 273 10.63 -23.85 -3.91
CA ALA A 273 11.19 -23.29 -5.13
C ALA A 273 11.15 -21.76 -5.16
N ILE A 274 10.43 -21.11 -4.23
CA ILE A 274 10.32 -19.65 -4.15
C ILE A 274 11.39 -19.12 -3.19
N ASP A 275 12.38 -18.43 -3.75
CA ASP A 275 13.50 -17.84 -3.00
C ASP A 275 13.07 -16.58 -2.24
N LEU A 276 12.14 -15.80 -2.79
CA LEU A 276 11.79 -14.46 -2.31
C LEU A 276 10.28 -14.27 -2.12
N TRP A 277 9.89 -13.71 -0.97
CA TRP A 277 8.47 -13.44 -0.65
C TRP A 277 8.22 -11.96 -0.41
N ALA A 278 7.46 -11.34 -1.30
CA ALA A 278 7.04 -9.95 -1.21
C ALA A 278 5.55 -9.83 -0.83
N VAL A 279 5.25 -10.04 0.45
CA VAL A 279 3.87 -10.07 0.95
C VAL A 279 3.50 -8.69 1.49
N HIS A 280 2.37 -8.15 1.03
CA HIS A 280 1.81 -6.91 1.57
C HIS A 280 1.59 -7.05 3.08
N PRO A 281 2.23 -6.22 3.91
CA PRO A 281 2.06 -6.29 5.34
C PRO A 281 0.79 -5.53 5.76
N GLY A 282 -0.36 -6.18 5.57
CA GLY A 282 -1.66 -5.64 5.98
C GLY A 282 -1.79 -5.41 7.51
N GLY A 283 -0.95 -6.14 8.25
CA GLY A 283 -0.82 -6.18 9.70
C GLY A 283 -0.06 -7.45 10.08
N ARG A 284 0.43 -7.55 11.32
CA ARG A 284 1.20 -8.72 11.77
C ARG A 284 0.44 -10.04 11.55
N SER A 285 -0.83 -10.07 11.93
CA SER A 285 -1.67 -11.27 11.82
C SER A 285 -1.89 -11.73 10.37
N VAL A 286 -1.84 -10.80 9.39
CA VAL A 286 -1.89 -11.14 7.97
C VAL A 286 -0.61 -11.87 7.56
N LEU A 287 0.57 -11.35 7.94
CA LEU A 287 1.84 -12.02 7.66
C LEU A 287 1.90 -13.39 8.31
N ASP A 288 1.47 -13.51 9.57
CA ASP A 288 1.42 -14.79 10.30
C ASP A 288 0.43 -15.78 9.65
N ALA A 289 -0.64 -15.29 9.01
CA ALA A 289 -1.57 -16.15 8.28
C ALA A 289 -0.96 -16.68 6.96
N VAL A 290 -0.25 -15.84 6.22
CA VAL A 290 0.46 -16.23 4.99
C VAL A 290 1.58 -17.22 5.29
N GLU A 291 2.42 -16.92 6.28
CA GLU A 291 3.51 -17.79 6.74
C GLU A 291 3.01 -19.21 7.05
N ARG A 292 1.90 -19.31 7.81
CA ARG A 292 1.28 -20.61 8.14
C ARG A 292 0.57 -21.26 6.96
N ALA A 293 -0.04 -20.48 6.07
CA ALA A 293 -0.80 -21.03 4.93
C ALA A 293 0.10 -21.74 3.94
N LEU A 294 1.26 -21.15 3.68
CA LEU A 294 2.24 -21.61 2.70
C LEU A 294 3.40 -22.38 3.36
N GLU A 295 3.36 -22.56 4.67
CA GLU A 295 4.36 -23.31 5.46
C GLU A 295 5.78 -22.74 5.28
N LEU A 296 5.87 -21.40 5.30
CA LEU A 296 7.11 -20.68 5.07
C LEU A 296 8.08 -20.80 6.25
N ALA A 297 9.38 -20.67 5.96
CA ALA A 297 10.39 -20.49 6.99
C ALA A 297 10.14 -19.19 7.80
N PRO A 298 10.46 -19.15 9.10
CA PRO A 298 10.21 -17.97 9.95
C PRO A 298 10.84 -16.67 9.45
N THR A 299 11.94 -16.78 8.68
CA THR A 299 12.69 -15.65 8.13
C THR A 299 12.19 -15.20 6.75
N ALA A 300 11.32 -15.98 6.10
CA ALA A 300 10.91 -15.73 4.71
C ALA A 300 10.19 -14.38 4.53
N LEU A 301 9.48 -13.92 5.56
CA LEU A 301 8.73 -12.67 5.55
C LEU A 301 9.44 -11.51 6.25
N GLU A 302 10.73 -11.64 6.61
CA GLU A 302 11.51 -10.59 7.27
C GLU A 302 11.40 -9.22 6.57
N PRO A 303 11.55 -9.11 5.23
CA PRO A 303 11.39 -7.81 4.54
C PRO A 303 10.00 -7.20 4.71
N SER A 304 8.95 -8.04 4.71
CA SER A 304 7.57 -7.60 4.89
C SER A 304 7.31 -7.14 6.33
N ARG A 305 7.85 -7.87 7.31
CA ARG A 305 7.78 -7.53 8.74
C ARG A 305 8.55 -6.24 9.03
N GLU A 306 9.70 -6.03 8.41
CA GLU A 306 10.50 -4.82 8.58
C GLU A 306 9.82 -3.57 7.99
N VAL A 307 9.18 -3.71 6.83
CA VAL A 307 8.35 -2.63 6.26
C VAL A 307 7.18 -2.29 7.18
N LEU A 308 6.48 -3.29 7.73
CA LEU A 308 5.41 -3.07 8.71
C LEU A 308 5.93 -2.30 9.94
N ARG A 309 7.06 -2.76 10.48
CA ARG A 309 7.69 -2.17 11.66
C ARG A 309 8.03 -0.70 11.46
N ARG A 310 8.61 -0.38 10.30
CA ARG A 310 9.13 0.98 10.02
C ARG A 310 8.12 1.95 9.46
N TYR A 311 7.02 1.50 8.86
CA TYR A 311 6.12 2.40 8.13
C TYR A 311 4.64 2.15 8.41
N GLY A 312 4.29 1.06 9.10
CA GLY A 312 2.91 0.59 9.21
C GLY A 312 2.35 0.17 7.85
N ASN A 313 1.03 0.21 7.72
CA ASN A 313 0.31 -0.09 6.50
C ASN A 313 -0.03 1.20 5.73
N MET A 314 0.56 1.39 4.56
CA MET A 314 0.34 2.52 3.66
C MET A 314 -0.53 2.12 2.46
N SER A 315 -1.49 1.21 2.67
CA SER A 315 -2.37 0.64 1.64
C SER A 315 -1.56 0.14 0.43
N SER A 316 -1.92 0.52 -0.80
CA SER A 316 -1.33 0.02 -2.05
C SER A 316 0.18 0.27 -2.15
N ALA A 317 0.70 1.36 -1.56
CA ALA A 317 2.13 1.67 -1.59
C ALA A 317 2.98 0.64 -0.83
N THR A 318 2.41 -0.03 0.17
CA THR A 318 3.17 -0.84 1.14
C THR A 318 3.89 -2.02 0.50
N VAL A 319 3.24 -2.73 -0.44
CA VAL A 319 3.88 -3.89 -1.10
C VAL A 319 5.07 -3.45 -1.97
N MET A 320 5.04 -2.22 -2.50
CA MET A 320 6.15 -1.70 -3.30
C MET A 320 7.38 -1.36 -2.45
N PHE A 321 7.20 -1.03 -1.17
CA PHE A 321 8.31 -0.93 -0.21
C PHE A 321 8.98 -2.29 0.00
N VAL A 322 8.19 -3.37 0.05
CA VAL A 322 8.73 -4.75 0.13
C VAL A 322 9.42 -5.15 -1.18
N MET A 323 8.81 -4.84 -2.33
CA MET A 323 9.41 -5.09 -3.65
C MET A 323 10.74 -4.37 -3.84
N LYS A 324 10.92 -3.18 -3.24
CA LYS A 324 12.20 -2.47 -3.25
C LYS A 324 13.31 -3.26 -2.55
N GLU A 325 12.98 -4.02 -1.51
CA GLU A 325 13.95 -4.92 -0.87
C GLU A 325 14.31 -6.10 -1.78
N MET A 326 13.35 -6.60 -2.57
CA MET A 326 13.59 -7.68 -3.54
C MET A 326 14.57 -7.26 -4.65
N LEU A 327 14.61 -5.98 -5.02
CA LEU A 327 15.57 -5.45 -6.01
C LEU A 327 17.04 -5.59 -5.57
N LYS A 328 17.30 -5.81 -4.28
CA LYS A 328 18.66 -5.98 -3.75
C LYS A 328 19.18 -7.41 -3.88
N ALA A 329 18.31 -8.36 -4.20
CA ALA A 329 18.68 -9.77 -4.30
C ALA A 329 19.50 -10.04 -5.58
N PRO A 330 20.36 -11.08 -5.58
CA PRO A 330 21.11 -11.48 -6.76
C PRO A 330 20.20 -11.83 -7.95
N PRO A 331 20.66 -11.71 -9.20
CA PRO A 331 19.91 -12.12 -10.37
C PRO A 331 19.57 -13.62 -10.37
N GLY A 332 18.43 -13.98 -10.97
CA GLY A 332 17.99 -15.36 -11.15
C GLY A 332 17.06 -15.91 -10.06
N MET A 333 16.91 -15.21 -8.93
CA MET A 333 16.06 -15.61 -7.81
C MET A 333 14.58 -15.54 -8.20
N LEU A 334 13.85 -16.61 -7.94
CA LEU A 334 12.41 -16.68 -8.14
C LEU A 334 11.69 -16.12 -6.91
N GLY A 335 10.72 -15.23 -7.13
CA GLY A 335 9.91 -14.69 -6.06
C GLY A 335 8.42 -14.72 -6.31
N CYS A 336 7.67 -14.61 -5.21
CA CYS A 336 6.21 -14.48 -5.20
C CYS A 336 5.81 -13.22 -4.45
N GLY A 337 5.05 -12.35 -5.12
CA GLY A 337 4.45 -11.15 -4.54
C GLY A 337 2.96 -11.36 -4.27
N MET A 338 2.45 -10.84 -3.15
CA MET A 338 1.04 -11.02 -2.76
C MET A 338 0.47 -9.77 -2.11
N SER A 339 -0.79 -9.45 -2.38
CA SER A 339 -1.52 -8.37 -1.69
C SER A 339 -2.99 -8.72 -1.51
N PHE A 340 -3.59 -8.22 -0.43
CA PHE A 340 -4.96 -8.55 -0.01
C PHE A 340 -5.74 -7.27 0.26
N GLY A 341 -7.03 -7.23 -0.04
CA GLY A 341 -7.82 -6.01 0.04
C GLY A 341 -9.33 -6.27 -0.03
N PRO A 342 -10.16 -5.22 -0.17
CA PRO A 342 -11.62 -5.34 -0.16
C PRO A 342 -12.14 -6.36 -1.17
N GLY A 343 -13.05 -7.24 -0.74
CA GLY A 343 -13.58 -8.33 -1.56
C GLY A 343 -13.98 -9.59 -0.78
N LEU A 344 -13.28 -10.03 0.26
CA LEU A 344 -11.83 -10.14 0.34
C LEU A 344 -11.24 -10.67 -0.97
N ALA A 345 -10.26 -9.96 -1.54
CA ALA A 345 -9.56 -10.41 -2.73
C ALA A 345 -8.05 -10.47 -2.50
N ALA A 346 -7.38 -11.40 -3.19
CA ALA A 346 -5.93 -11.53 -3.23
C ALA A 346 -5.45 -11.38 -4.66
N GLU A 347 -4.40 -10.59 -4.84
CA GLU A 347 -3.66 -10.50 -6.10
C GLU A 347 -2.25 -11.01 -5.85
N THR A 348 -1.78 -11.88 -6.74
CA THR A 348 -0.44 -12.48 -6.63
C THR A 348 0.30 -12.34 -7.95
N MET A 349 1.63 -12.43 -7.86
CA MET A 349 2.51 -12.44 -9.02
C MET A 349 3.73 -13.32 -8.78
N LEU A 350 4.18 -14.00 -9.82
CA LEU A 350 5.51 -14.59 -9.86
C LEU A 350 6.45 -13.63 -10.57
N PHE A 351 7.66 -13.51 -10.04
CA PHE A 351 8.68 -12.63 -10.58
C PHE A 351 10.06 -13.26 -10.50
N ARG A 352 11.01 -12.73 -11.26
CA ARG A 352 12.41 -13.17 -11.21
C ARG A 352 13.34 -11.98 -11.19
N THR A 353 14.36 -12.01 -10.34
CA THR A 353 15.40 -10.97 -10.36
C THR A 353 16.25 -11.09 -11.63
N ALA A 354 16.65 -9.95 -12.19
CA ALA A 354 17.44 -9.81 -13.40
C ALA A 354 18.61 -8.85 -13.15
N SER A 355 19.70 -9.06 -13.90
CA SER A 355 21.01 -8.42 -13.74
C SER A 355 21.00 -6.90 -13.72
#